data_AF-A0A1M5JL48-F1
#
_entry.id   AF-A0A1M5JL48-F1
#
_cell.length_a   1.000
_cell.length_b   1.000
_cell.length_c   1.000
_cell.angle_alpha   90.00
_cell.angle_beta   90.00
_cell.angle_gamma   90.00
#
_symmetry.space_group_name_H-M   'P 1'
#
loop_
_entity.id
_entity.type
_entity.pdbx_description
1 polymer ?
#
loop_
_entity_poly.entity_id
_entity_poly.type
_entity_poly.pdbx_seq_one_letter_code
_entity_poly.pdbx_strand_id
1 'polypeptide(L)'
;MEDQNTKIANLQVKISENCTEKEKQIIELYWEFNKIEVINSPKHVKNTFNIRFAELNKIIGTYSEVSFFLFCEHCQSYEFQKMSSVTKYKEITKLHRHGNSHLNFKCFHCQSIEENQAIIEKHKAHKKLMQKLNQAIETKNWNNLNHFEREILSNCLEINFTQLKKKYGGQLGKESFIKLIRALDNIANENLLHLLRGGWNNYIYDYQYVTRLTEFKDEIKVPEKPTPNGAKIDVDTNELKFKLTINDRQHHPDSPEHAGTVTFKERIVIEPGVVYIFGLWNRANDNLYLTMTPLENLEKTPITKRINSHPISLQEGIADFLNRLGKDF
;
A
#
# COMPACT_ATOMS: atom_id res chain seq x y z
N MET A 1 49.68 19.39 29.02
CA MET A 1 48.64 19.74 30.00
C MET A 1 47.39 18.99 29.58
N GLU A 2 47.13 17.90 30.31
CA GLU A 2 45.95 17.01 30.33
C GLU A 2 45.20 16.72 29.02
N ASP A 3 45.67 15.70 28.30
CA ASP A 3 44.79 14.83 27.51
C ASP A 3 44.57 13.54 28.33
N GLN A 4 43.94 13.69 29.51
CA GLN A 4 43.41 12.55 30.23
C GLN A 4 42.16 12.12 29.47
N ASN A 5 42.25 10.99 28.76
CA ASN A 5 41.13 10.33 28.10
C ASN A 5 39.91 10.21 29.04
N THR A 6 39.03 11.20 29.01
CA THR A 6 37.83 11.36 29.86
C THR A 6 36.74 10.32 29.58
N LYS A 7 36.94 9.46 28.58
CA LYS A 7 35.92 8.53 28.08
C LYS A 7 35.80 7.21 28.86
N ILE A 8 36.86 6.79 29.57
CA ILE A 8 36.88 5.57 30.39
C ILE A 8 37.41 5.91 31.78
N ALA A 9 36.64 5.62 32.82
CA ALA A 9 37.00 5.92 34.21
C ALA A 9 37.00 4.67 35.09
N ASN A 10 37.78 4.71 36.18
CA ASN A 10 37.87 3.67 37.22
C ASN A 10 38.00 2.23 36.70
N LEU A 11 38.92 2.01 35.76
CA LEU A 11 39.25 0.68 35.28
C LEU A 11 39.86 -0.16 36.42
N GLN A 12 39.23 -1.28 36.73
CA GLN A 12 39.63 -2.20 37.79
C GLN A 12 39.55 -3.64 37.31
N VAL A 13 40.56 -4.43 37.65
CA VAL A 13 40.56 -5.89 37.50
C VAL A 13 40.32 -6.48 38.88
N LYS A 14 39.24 -7.25 39.04
CA LYS A 14 38.96 -8.05 40.22
C LYS A 14 39.38 -9.47 39.94
N ILE A 15 40.22 -10.01 40.81
CA ILE A 15 40.67 -11.40 40.79
C ILE A 15 40.07 -12.08 42.03
N SER A 16 39.48 -13.26 41.85
CA SER A 16 38.91 -14.04 42.96
C SER A 16 40.00 -14.43 43.97
N GLU A 17 39.66 -14.47 45.25
CA GLU A 17 40.57 -14.97 46.29
C GLU A 17 40.80 -16.49 46.19
N ASN A 18 39.92 -17.21 45.48
CA ASN A 18 39.97 -18.67 45.31
C ASN A 18 40.85 -19.12 44.13
N CYS A 19 41.84 -18.31 43.73
CA CYS A 19 42.77 -18.64 42.65
C CYS A 19 44.02 -19.33 43.18
N THR A 20 44.54 -20.28 42.42
CA THR A 20 45.95 -20.68 42.58
C THR A 20 46.88 -19.55 42.12
N GLU A 21 48.12 -19.53 42.63
CA GLU A 21 49.13 -18.55 42.18
C GLU A 21 49.37 -18.59 40.66
N LYS A 22 49.28 -19.78 40.05
CA LYS A 22 49.40 -19.93 38.60
C LYS A 22 48.22 -19.28 37.85
N GLU A 23 46.99 -19.46 38.34
CA GLU A 23 45.81 -18.83 37.74
C GLU A 23 45.84 -17.30 37.89
N LYS A 24 46.31 -16.81 39.04
CA LYS A 24 46.50 -15.38 39.28
C LYS A 24 47.48 -14.77 38.27
N GLN A 25 48.63 -15.40 38.04
CA GLN A 25 49.60 -14.95 37.02
C GLN A 25 49.01 -14.97 35.60
N ILE A 26 48.21 -15.98 35.26
CA ILE A 26 47.50 -16.04 33.96
C ILE A 26 46.55 -14.85 33.81
N ILE A 27 45.79 -14.53 34.86
CA ILE A 27 44.81 -13.44 34.87
C ILE A 27 45.50 -12.07 34.78
N GLU A 28 46.58 -11.86 35.55
CA GLU A 28 47.38 -10.63 35.52
C GLU A 28 47.97 -10.37 34.13
N LEU A 29 48.54 -11.39 33.47
CA LEU A 29 49.02 -11.25 32.10
C LEU A 29 47.88 -11.01 31.10
N TYR A 30 46.74 -11.69 31.29
CA TYR A 30 45.59 -11.54 30.39
C TYR A 30 44.96 -10.14 30.45
N TRP A 31 44.90 -9.53 31.63
CA TRP A 31 44.38 -8.19 31.87
C TRP A 31 45.48 -7.14 32.04
N GLU A 32 46.61 -7.30 31.35
CA GLU A 32 47.66 -6.29 31.36
C GLU A 32 47.25 -5.08 30.50
N PHE A 33 47.23 -3.89 31.12
CA PHE A 33 46.81 -2.64 30.48
C PHE A 33 47.96 -1.65 30.33
N ASN A 34 48.06 -1.04 29.15
CA ASN A 34 48.77 0.23 28.94
C ASN A 34 47.72 1.35 28.87
N LYS A 35 47.59 2.12 29.96
CA LYS A 35 46.48 3.07 30.18
C LYS A 35 45.11 2.38 30.09
N ILE A 36 44.50 2.39 28.91
CA ILE A 36 43.18 1.79 28.61
C ILE A 36 43.25 0.71 27.52
N GLU A 37 44.46 0.35 27.10
CA GLU A 37 44.66 -0.64 26.04
C GLU A 37 45.17 -1.94 26.62
N VAL A 38 44.45 -3.04 26.36
CA VAL A 38 44.94 -4.39 26.71
C VAL A 38 46.11 -4.74 25.80
N ILE A 39 47.27 -5.00 26.42
CA ILE A 39 48.55 -5.26 25.74
C ILE A 39 48.53 -6.67 25.12
N ASN A 40 48.11 -7.65 25.91
CA ASN A 40 48.21 -9.06 25.52
C ASN A 40 46.99 -9.55 24.73
N SER A 41 47.25 -10.44 23.78
CA SER A 41 46.19 -11.19 23.11
C SER A 41 45.92 -12.51 23.85
N PRO A 42 44.69 -13.06 23.82
CA PRO A 42 44.41 -14.38 24.39
C PRO A 42 45.33 -15.48 23.84
N LYS A 43 45.76 -15.36 22.56
CA LYS A 43 46.70 -16.27 21.93
C LYS A 43 48.10 -16.20 22.54
N HIS A 44 48.56 -15.00 22.89
CA HIS A 44 49.85 -14.82 23.56
C HIS A 44 49.84 -15.49 24.94
N VAL A 45 48.85 -15.17 25.78
CA VAL A 45 48.71 -15.74 27.13
C VAL A 45 48.65 -17.26 27.09
N LYS A 46 47.82 -17.82 26.19
CA LYS A 46 47.71 -19.26 25.97
C LYS A 46 49.08 -19.90 25.71
N ASN A 47 49.87 -19.32 24.81
CA ASN A 47 51.17 -19.84 24.42
C ASN A 47 52.20 -19.73 25.56
N THR A 48 52.20 -18.61 26.30
CA THR A 48 53.11 -18.36 27.42
C THR A 48 52.94 -19.39 28.54
N PHE A 49 51.70 -19.80 28.84
CA PHE A 49 51.40 -20.77 29.90
C PHE A 49 51.20 -22.21 29.40
N ASN A 50 51.32 -22.45 28.10
CA ASN A 50 51.09 -23.74 27.44
C ASN A 50 49.75 -24.40 27.82
N ILE A 51 48.65 -23.63 27.82
CA ILE A 51 47.29 -24.09 28.16
C ILE A 51 46.38 -24.16 26.93
N ARG A 52 45.20 -24.79 27.06
CA ARG A 52 44.17 -24.77 26.01
C ARG A 52 43.34 -23.49 26.09
N PHE A 53 42.75 -23.05 24.96
CA PHE A 53 41.84 -21.89 24.99
C PHE A 53 40.62 -22.10 25.88
N ALA A 54 40.07 -23.33 25.91
CA ALA A 54 38.95 -23.66 26.79
C ALA A 54 39.32 -23.49 28.28
N GLU A 55 40.55 -23.84 28.64
CA GLU A 55 41.09 -23.67 29.98
C GLU A 55 41.31 -22.19 30.31
N LEU A 56 41.95 -21.44 29.41
CA LEU A 56 42.09 -19.98 29.56
C LEU A 56 40.72 -19.30 29.76
N ASN A 57 39.74 -19.58 28.90
CA ASN A 57 38.41 -19.01 29.00
C ASN A 57 37.71 -19.39 30.32
N LYS A 58 37.91 -20.63 30.79
CA LYS A 58 37.40 -21.07 32.09
C LYS A 58 38.05 -20.29 33.23
N ILE A 59 39.38 -20.16 33.25
CA ILE A 59 40.12 -19.40 34.28
C ILE A 59 39.63 -17.95 34.30
N ILE A 60 39.68 -17.25 33.15
CA ILE A 60 39.28 -15.84 33.08
C ILE A 60 37.79 -15.67 33.45
N GLY A 61 36.91 -16.53 32.93
CA GLY A 61 35.47 -16.44 33.17
C GLY A 61 35.04 -16.79 34.60
N THR A 62 35.84 -17.59 35.32
CA THR A 62 35.53 -18.02 36.70
C THR A 62 36.13 -17.08 37.73
N TYR A 63 37.36 -16.60 37.47
CA TYR A 63 38.20 -16.00 38.49
C TYR A 63 38.54 -14.54 38.25
N SER A 64 38.13 -13.96 37.12
CA SER A 64 38.48 -12.58 36.80
C SER A 64 37.29 -11.79 36.27
N GLU A 65 37.33 -10.51 36.56
CA GLU A 65 36.36 -9.56 36.05
C GLU A 65 36.95 -8.18 35.93
N VAL A 66 36.70 -7.53 34.80
CA VAL A 66 37.04 -6.14 34.58
C VAL A 66 35.80 -5.29 34.72
N SER A 67 35.92 -4.23 35.51
CA SER A 67 34.90 -3.22 35.69
C SER A 67 35.44 -1.82 35.43
N PHE A 68 34.64 -0.97 34.80
CA PHE A 68 34.99 0.41 34.46
C PHE A 68 33.72 1.21 34.18
N PHE A 69 33.86 2.51 34.04
CA PHE A 69 32.78 3.40 33.64
C PHE A 69 33.06 3.96 32.24
N LEU A 70 32.05 3.93 31.37
CA LEU A 70 32.09 4.53 30.05
C LEU A 70 31.31 5.83 30.03
N PHE A 71 31.90 6.88 29.48
CA PHE A 71 31.23 8.16 29.32
C PHE A 71 30.28 8.13 28.12
N CYS A 72 29.01 8.39 28.35
CA CYS A 72 28.01 8.56 27.30
C CYS A 72 27.93 10.03 26.89
N GLU A 73 28.29 10.34 25.64
CA GLU A 73 28.23 11.71 25.12
C GLU A 73 26.78 12.22 24.97
N HIS A 74 25.80 11.33 24.88
CA HIS A 74 24.38 11.68 24.69
C HIS A 74 23.71 12.24 25.95
N CYS A 75 24.01 11.70 27.12
CA CYS A 75 23.43 12.14 28.40
C CYS A 75 24.48 12.66 29.39
N GLN A 76 25.74 12.79 28.95
CA GLN A 76 26.85 13.30 29.74
C GLN A 76 27.03 12.55 31.08
N SER A 77 26.77 11.24 31.11
CA SER A 77 26.85 10.42 32.30
C SER A 77 27.76 9.21 32.09
N TYR A 78 28.16 8.60 33.20
CA TYR A 78 28.99 7.40 33.20
C TYR A 78 28.14 6.15 33.39
N GLU A 79 28.30 5.16 32.50
CA GLU A 79 27.66 3.85 32.62
C GLU A 79 28.67 2.81 33.12
N PHE A 80 28.30 2.09 34.18
CA PHE A 80 29.10 1.01 34.72
C PHE A 80 29.08 -0.21 33.78
N GLN A 81 30.26 -0.69 33.43
CA GLN A 81 30.48 -1.86 32.60
C GLN A 81 31.22 -2.93 33.38
N LYS A 82 30.88 -4.18 33.08
CA LYS A 82 31.42 -5.37 33.75
C LYS A 82 31.61 -6.49 32.74
N MET A 83 32.79 -7.09 32.67
CA MET A 83 33.09 -8.12 31.68
C MET A 83 34.25 -9.02 32.07
N SER A 84 34.24 -10.24 31.53
CA SER A 84 35.26 -11.27 31.72
C SER A 84 35.95 -11.64 30.40
N SER A 85 35.97 -10.75 29.40
CA SER A 85 36.56 -11.01 28.08
C SER A 85 37.24 -9.79 27.49
N VAL A 86 38.51 -9.96 27.09
CA VAL A 86 39.28 -8.93 26.37
C VAL A 86 38.63 -8.58 25.03
N THR A 87 37.98 -9.54 24.36
CA THR A 87 37.28 -9.27 23.09
C THR A 87 36.14 -8.28 23.30
N LYS A 88 35.26 -8.53 24.29
CA LYS A 88 34.16 -7.62 24.63
C LYS A 88 34.67 -6.25 25.08
N TYR A 89 35.76 -6.22 25.85
CA TYR A 89 36.41 -4.97 26.24
C TYR A 89 36.88 -4.16 25.03
N LYS A 90 37.55 -4.80 24.07
CA LYS A 90 38.02 -4.14 22.86
C LYS A 90 36.87 -3.69 21.98
N GLU A 91 35.78 -4.45 21.87
CA GLU A 91 34.60 -4.06 21.11
C GLU A 91 33.94 -2.81 21.67
N ILE A 92 33.69 -2.76 22.98
CA ILE A 92 33.00 -1.62 23.59
C ILE A 92 33.87 -0.36 23.60
N THR A 93 35.18 -0.51 23.82
CA THR A 93 36.10 0.63 23.86
C THR A 93 36.43 1.17 22.46
N LYS A 94 36.30 0.35 21.41
CA LYS A 94 36.42 0.81 20.01
C LYS A 94 35.37 1.86 19.64
N LEU A 95 34.18 1.82 20.24
CA LEU A 95 33.13 2.82 20.03
C LEU A 95 33.57 4.24 20.41
N HIS A 96 34.66 4.39 21.18
CA HIS A 96 35.24 5.69 21.53
C HIS A 96 36.52 6.05 20.76
N ARG A 97 37.14 5.11 20.05
CA ARG A 97 38.47 5.31 19.41
C ARG A 97 38.40 5.98 18.04
N HIS A 98 37.27 5.88 17.34
CA HIS A 98 37.10 6.49 16.02
C HIS A 98 36.33 7.81 16.14
N GLY A 99 37.06 8.92 16.29
CA GLY A 99 36.52 10.30 16.38
C GLY A 99 35.78 10.82 15.15
N ASN A 100 35.44 9.96 14.18
CA ASN A 100 34.77 10.31 12.93
C ASN A 100 33.65 9.33 12.54
N SER A 101 33.22 8.44 13.45
CA SER A 101 32.13 7.51 13.11
C SER A 101 30.83 8.00 13.74
N HIS A 102 29.73 7.91 12.99
CA HIS A 102 28.35 8.12 13.46
C HIS A 102 27.91 7.12 14.56
N LEU A 103 28.86 6.47 15.25
CA LEU A 103 28.71 5.36 16.19
C LEU A 103 29.37 5.70 17.53
N ASN A 104 29.09 6.90 18.06
CA ASN A 104 29.46 7.21 19.44
C ASN A 104 28.77 6.22 20.39
N PHE A 105 29.48 5.81 21.44
CA PHE A 105 28.88 4.98 22.49
C PHE A 105 27.64 5.65 23.08
N LYS A 106 26.57 4.88 23.16
CA LYS A 106 25.30 5.26 23.78
C LYS A 106 25.02 4.32 24.93
N CYS A 107 24.83 4.86 26.13
CA CYS A 107 24.49 4.06 27.30
C CYS A 107 23.10 3.43 27.16
N PHE A 108 22.84 2.40 27.95
CA PHE A 108 21.57 1.68 27.98
C PHE A 108 20.38 2.61 28.23
N HIS A 109 20.53 3.60 29.10
CA HIS A 109 19.47 4.57 29.37
C HIS A 109 19.07 5.36 28.12
N CYS A 110 20.05 5.89 27.38
CA CYS A 110 19.80 6.61 26.14
C CYS A 110 19.23 5.70 25.05
N GLN A 111 19.75 4.47 24.92
CA GLN A 111 19.21 3.48 23.97
C GLN A 111 17.74 3.19 24.28
N SER A 112 17.41 2.95 25.56
CA SER A 112 16.04 2.69 26.00
C SER A 112 15.11 3.88 25.75
N ILE A 113 15.57 5.12 25.95
CA ILE A 113 14.78 6.32 25.61
C ILE A 113 14.44 6.35 24.12
N GLU A 114 15.41 6.11 23.25
CA GLU A 114 15.19 6.13 21.80
C GLU A 114 14.28 5.01 21.33
N GLU A 115 14.46 3.80 21.87
CA GLU A 115 13.56 2.67 21.61
C GLU A 115 12.13 3.00 22.05
N ASN A 116 11.97 3.55 23.25
CA ASN A 116 10.66 3.98 23.75
C ASN A 116 10.05 5.09 22.89
N GLN A 117 10.85 6.06 22.44
CA GLN A 117 10.39 7.11 21.53
C GLN A 117 9.95 6.52 20.19
N ALA A 118 10.72 5.61 19.60
CA ALA A 118 10.37 4.92 18.37
C ALA A 118 9.06 4.10 18.51
N ILE A 119 8.86 3.43 19.66
CA ILE A 119 7.62 2.72 19.98
C ILE A 119 6.45 3.71 20.07
N ILE A 120 6.62 4.82 20.78
CA ILE A 120 5.60 5.88 20.94
C ILE A 120 5.23 6.48 19.56
N GLU A 121 6.22 6.77 18.72
CA GLU A 121 6.01 7.30 17.38
C GLU A 121 5.28 6.31 16.49
N LYS A 122 5.66 5.03 16.53
CA LYS A 122 4.96 3.95 15.82
C LYS A 122 3.50 3.83 16.27
N HIS A 123 3.24 3.90 17.58
CA HIS A 123 1.89 3.88 18.13
C HIS A 123 1.08 5.11 17.70
N LYS A 124 1.68 6.31 17.73
CA LYS A 124 1.03 7.55 17.26
C LYS A 124 0.71 7.48 15.77
N ALA A 125 1.64 7.00 14.94
CA ALA A 125 1.43 6.84 13.50
C ALA A 125 0.31 5.84 13.20
N HIS A 126 0.30 4.70 13.89
CA HIS A 126 -0.76 3.70 13.75
C HIS A 126 -2.13 4.26 14.17
N LYS A 127 -2.21 4.96 15.31
CA LYS A 127 -3.46 5.60 15.76
C LYS A 127 -3.97 6.62 14.73
N LYS A 128 -3.08 7.46 14.17
CA LYS A 128 -3.43 8.44 13.14
C LYS A 128 -3.92 7.77 11.85
N LEU A 129 -3.29 6.66 11.44
CA LEU A 129 -3.74 5.86 10.30
C LEU A 129 -5.14 5.30 10.53
N MET A 130 -5.37 4.65 11.68
CA MET A 130 -6.69 4.09 12.02
C MET A 130 -7.78 5.17 12.09
N GLN A 131 -7.46 6.36 12.60
CA GLN A 131 -8.39 7.49 12.60
C GLN A 131 -8.80 7.89 11.18
N LYS A 132 -7.83 8.04 10.27
CA LYS A 132 -8.11 8.39 8.86
C LYS A 132 -8.98 7.33 8.17
N LEU A 133 -8.66 6.06 8.36
CA LEU A 133 -9.43 4.96 7.76
C LEU A 133 -10.86 4.91 8.30
N ASN A 134 -11.06 5.09 9.61
CA ASN A 134 -12.40 5.15 10.19
C ASN A 134 -13.19 6.37 9.72
N GLN A 135 -12.55 7.54 9.63
CA GLN A 135 -13.19 8.75 9.13
C GLN A 135 -13.67 8.57 7.69
N ALA A 136 -12.86 7.93 6.83
CA ALA A 136 -13.25 7.62 5.45
C ALA A 136 -14.48 6.70 5.35
N ILE A 137 -14.68 5.83 6.33
CA ILE A 137 -15.89 5.00 6.43
C ILE A 137 -17.10 5.87 6.77
N GLU A 138 -16.96 6.75 7.77
CA GLU A 138 -18.04 7.64 8.22
C GLU A 138 -18.49 8.61 7.12
N THR A 139 -17.55 9.12 6.32
CA THR A 139 -17.82 10.00 5.19
C THR A 139 -18.18 9.27 3.91
N LYS A 140 -18.18 7.92 3.92
CA LYS A 140 -18.47 7.07 2.76
C LYS A 140 -17.59 7.42 1.55
N ASN A 141 -16.28 7.55 1.74
CA ASN A 141 -15.34 7.98 0.69
C ASN A 141 -15.34 7.06 -0.54
N TRP A 142 -15.89 5.85 -0.45
CA TRP A 142 -16.11 5.00 -1.63
C TRP A 142 -17.04 5.65 -2.67
N ASN A 143 -17.79 6.71 -2.32
CA ASN A 143 -18.54 7.58 -3.25
C ASN A 143 -17.65 8.41 -4.18
N ASN A 144 -16.39 8.61 -3.85
CA ASN A 144 -15.43 9.31 -4.71
C ASN A 144 -14.78 8.38 -5.75
N LEU A 145 -14.88 7.06 -5.54
CA LEU A 145 -14.30 6.05 -6.42
C LEU A 145 -15.16 5.83 -7.66
N ASN A 146 -14.49 5.63 -8.80
CA ASN A 146 -15.18 5.19 -10.02
C ASN A 146 -15.62 3.72 -9.93
N HIS A 147 -16.40 3.26 -10.90
CA HIS A 147 -16.93 1.89 -10.93
C HIS A 147 -15.84 0.81 -10.79
N PHE A 148 -14.73 0.97 -11.53
CA PHE A 148 -13.65 -0.01 -11.53
C PHE A 148 -12.92 -0.05 -10.19
N GLU A 149 -12.67 1.11 -9.59
CA GLU A 149 -12.07 1.22 -8.25
C GLU A 149 -12.96 0.62 -7.16
N ARG A 150 -14.28 0.83 -7.24
CA ARG A 150 -15.25 0.20 -6.32
C ARG A 150 -15.25 -1.32 -6.42
N GLU A 151 -15.16 -1.85 -7.63
CA GLU A 151 -15.07 -3.30 -7.87
C GLU A 151 -13.76 -3.86 -7.30
N ILE A 152 -12.63 -3.15 -7.49
CA ILE A 152 -11.35 -3.52 -6.89
C ILE A 152 -11.44 -3.47 -5.36
N LEU A 153 -11.98 -2.40 -4.78
CA LEU A 153 -12.13 -2.28 -3.34
C LEU A 153 -12.97 -3.44 -2.79
N SER A 154 -14.11 -3.74 -3.41
CA SER A 154 -14.96 -4.87 -3.01
C SER A 154 -14.19 -6.19 -3.03
N ASN A 155 -13.39 -6.44 -4.07
CA ASN A 155 -12.54 -7.61 -4.15
C ASN A 155 -11.44 -7.59 -3.07
N CYS A 156 -10.86 -6.43 -2.73
CA CYS A 156 -9.86 -6.33 -1.65
C CYS A 156 -10.42 -6.76 -0.28
N LEU A 157 -11.73 -6.59 -0.07
CA LEU A 157 -12.43 -7.02 1.16
C LEU A 157 -12.75 -8.53 1.18
N GLU A 158 -12.64 -9.22 0.04
CA GLU A 158 -12.98 -10.64 -0.11
C GLU A 158 -11.76 -11.55 -0.19
N ILE A 159 -10.70 -11.09 -0.84
CA ILE A 159 -9.52 -11.88 -1.16
C ILE A 159 -8.25 -11.17 -0.70
N ASN A 160 -7.15 -11.89 -0.58
CA ASN A 160 -5.85 -11.31 -0.27
C ASN A 160 -5.15 -10.76 -1.52
N PHE A 161 -4.07 -10.01 -1.31
CA PHE A 161 -3.37 -9.34 -2.41
C PHE A 161 -2.77 -10.29 -3.47
N THR A 162 -2.29 -11.48 -3.06
CA THR A 162 -1.80 -12.49 -4.00
C THR A 162 -2.91 -13.00 -4.92
N GLN A 163 -4.09 -13.28 -4.35
CA GLN A 163 -5.28 -13.67 -5.11
C GLN A 163 -5.78 -12.53 -6.00
N LEU A 164 -5.76 -11.29 -5.51
CA LEU A 164 -6.14 -10.09 -6.26
C LEU A 164 -5.26 -9.91 -7.50
N LYS A 165 -3.94 -10.00 -7.34
CA LYS A 165 -2.98 -9.95 -8.45
C LYS A 165 -3.24 -11.05 -9.48
N LYS A 166 -3.53 -12.26 -9.05
CA LYS A 166 -3.81 -13.39 -9.96
C LYS A 166 -5.11 -13.15 -10.74
N LYS A 167 -6.19 -12.71 -10.06
CA LYS A 167 -7.49 -12.41 -10.68
C LYS A 167 -7.32 -11.36 -11.78
N TYR A 168 -6.79 -10.20 -11.43
CA TYR A 168 -6.68 -9.08 -12.36
C TYR A 168 -5.52 -9.21 -13.35
N GLY A 169 -4.44 -9.90 -12.99
CA GLY A 169 -3.35 -10.22 -13.91
C GLY A 169 -3.79 -11.14 -15.06
N GLY A 170 -4.70 -12.07 -14.79
CA GLY A 170 -5.33 -12.91 -15.83
C GLY A 170 -6.38 -12.18 -16.66
N GLN A 171 -7.15 -11.27 -16.05
CA GLN A 171 -8.25 -10.55 -16.71
C GLN A 171 -7.80 -9.33 -17.54
N LEU A 172 -6.80 -8.58 -17.07
CA LEU A 172 -6.36 -7.32 -17.68
C LEU A 172 -5.20 -7.51 -18.66
N GLY A 173 -4.43 -8.61 -18.53
CA GLY A 173 -3.17 -8.77 -19.26
C GLY A 173 -2.03 -7.90 -18.71
N LYS A 174 -0.80 -8.11 -19.21
CA LYS A 174 0.42 -7.46 -18.68
C LYS A 174 0.40 -5.93 -18.82
N GLU A 175 -0.08 -5.42 -19.95
CA GLU A 175 -0.03 -3.98 -20.26
C GLU A 175 -1.04 -3.17 -19.42
N SER A 176 -2.18 -3.76 -19.07
CA SER A 176 -3.20 -3.10 -18.24
C SER A 176 -3.06 -3.41 -16.74
N PHE A 177 -2.06 -4.18 -16.31
CA PHE A 177 -1.81 -4.41 -14.88
C PHE A 177 -1.48 -3.11 -14.13
N ILE A 178 -0.92 -2.11 -14.82
CA ILE A 178 -0.72 -0.77 -14.25
C ILE A 178 -2.04 -0.09 -13.87
N LYS A 179 -3.16 -0.40 -14.53
CA LYS A 179 -4.49 0.10 -14.16
C LYS A 179 -4.92 -0.38 -12.78
N LEU A 180 -4.62 -1.64 -12.42
CA LEU A 180 -4.86 -2.17 -11.07
C LEU A 180 -4.04 -1.41 -10.02
N ILE A 181 -2.75 -1.18 -10.27
CA ILE A 181 -1.88 -0.46 -9.33
C ILE A 181 -2.37 0.97 -9.11
N ARG A 182 -2.73 1.68 -10.18
CA ARG A 182 -3.32 3.04 -10.09
C ARG A 182 -4.62 3.05 -9.31
N ALA A 183 -5.51 2.09 -9.54
CA ALA A 183 -6.76 1.99 -8.80
C ALA A 183 -6.52 1.72 -7.30
N LEU A 184 -5.59 0.83 -6.95
CA LEU A 184 -5.20 0.60 -5.55
C LEU A 184 -4.66 1.88 -4.89
N ASP A 185 -3.85 2.66 -5.62
CA ASP A 185 -3.36 3.96 -5.15
C ASP A 185 -4.49 4.97 -4.93
N ASN A 186 -5.44 5.07 -5.87
CA ASN A 186 -6.60 5.96 -5.71
C ASN A 186 -7.45 5.57 -4.50
N ILE A 187 -7.71 4.27 -4.30
CA ILE A 187 -8.45 3.77 -3.13
C ILE A 187 -7.70 4.10 -1.83
N ALA A 188 -6.37 4.01 -1.83
CA ALA A 188 -5.55 4.38 -0.68
C ALA A 188 -5.55 5.90 -0.41
N ASN A 189 -5.57 6.73 -1.46
CA ASN A 189 -5.69 8.18 -1.35
C ASN A 189 -7.02 8.61 -0.74
N GLU A 190 -8.08 7.84 -1.00
CA GLU A 190 -9.40 8.00 -0.34
C GLU A 190 -9.42 7.49 1.11
N ASN A 191 -8.28 7.00 1.63
CA ASN A 191 -8.11 6.41 2.97
C ASN A 191 -9.05 5.20 3.21
N LEU A 192 -9.31 4.40 2.18
CA LEU A 192 -10.10 3.16 2.30
C LEU A 192 -9.19 1.92 2.43
N LEU A 193 -7.96 2.02 1.96
CA LEU A 193 -6.90 1.00 2.09
C LEU A 193 -5.61 1.64 2.60
N HIS A 194 -4.81 0.87 3.32
CA HIS A 194 -3.40 1.14 3.59
C HIS A 194 -2.53 0.17 2.80
N LEU A 195 -1.79 0.68 1.81
CA LEU A 195 -0.92 -0.14 0.98
C LEU A 195 0.42 -0.38 1.68
N LEU A 196 0.83 -1.65 1.76
CA LEU A 196 2.14 -2.05 2.25
C LEU A 196 3.13 -2.13 1.09
N ARG A 197 4.22 -1.36 1.19
CA ARG A 197 5.19 -1.17 0.10
C ARG A 197 6.61 -1.53 0.52
N GLY A 198 7.36 -2.14 -0.40
CA GLY A 198 8.75 -2.50 -0.16
C GLY A 198 9.66 -1.27 -0.14
N GLY A 199 10.57 -1.18 0.84
CA GLY A 199 11.40 0.01 1.05
C GLY A 199 12.38 0.35 -0.09
N TRP A 200 12.69 -0.62 -0.97
CA TRP A 200 13.72 -0.46 -2.00
C TRP A 200 13.19 -0.09 -3.38
N ASN A 201 11.99 -0.54 -3.74
CA ASN A 201 11.41 -0.35 -5.08
C ASN A 201 9.99 0.24 -5.04
N ASN A 202 9.51 0.61 -3.86
CA ASN A 202 8.17 1.13 -3.61
C ASN A 202 7.03 0.22 -4.12
N TYR A 203 7.33 -1.07 -4.36
CA TYR A 203 6.36 -2.01 -4.91
C TYR A 203 5.33 -2.41 -3.85
N ILE A 204 4.06 -2.42 -4.22
CA ILE A 204 2.98 -2.90 -3.34
C ILE A 204 3.15 -4.41 -3.17
N TYR A 205 3.37 -4.86 -1.93
CA TYR A 205 3.44 -6.28 -1.59
C TYR A 205 2.22 -6.77 -0.80
N ASP A 206 1.42 -5.86 -0.23
CA ASP A 206 0.15 -6.21 0.44
C ASP A 206 -0.71 -4.96 0.67
N TYR A 207 -1.90 -5.13 1.26
CA TYR A 207 -2.74 -4.05 1.76
C TYR A 207 -3.42 -4.40 3.10
N GLN A 208 -3.83 -3.36 3.82
CA GLN A 208 -4.60 -3.45 5.06
C GLN A 208 -5.82 -2.52 4.99
N TYR A 209 -6.85 -2.84 5.76
CA TYR A 209 -8.03 -2.00 5.92
C TYR A 209 -8.61 -2.19 7.32
N VAL A 210 -9.49 -1.28 7.74
CA VAL A 210 -10.21 -1.43 9.00
C VAL A 210 -11.34 -2.44 8.79
N THR A 211 -11.43 -3.45 9.66
CA THR A 211 -12.42 -4.54 9.56
C THR A 211 -13.85 -4.02 9.41
N ARG A 212 -14.22 -2.94 10.10
CA ARG A 212 -15.53 -2.27 9.98
C ARG A 212 -15.93 -1.95 8.53
N LEU A 213 -14.98 -1.71 7.63
CA LEU A 213 -15.25 -1.46 6.21
C LEU A 213 -15.99 -2.63 5.54
N THR A 214 -15.81 -3.88 6.01
CA THR A 214 -16.49 -5.05 5.44
C THR A 214 -18.00 -5.05 5.68
N GLU A 215 -18.48 -4.32 6.70
CA GLU A 215 -19.91 -4.16 6.98
C GLU A 215 -20.63 -3.39 5.86
N PHE A 216 -19.89 -2.55 5.11
CA PHE A 216 -20.41 -1.71 4.04
C PHE A 216 -20.20 -2.31 2.65
N LYS A 217 -19.82 -3.58 2.58
CA LYS A 217 -19.44 -4.25 1.33
C LYS A 217 -20.54 -4.20 0.27
N ASP A 218 -21.80 -4.32 0.65
CA ASP A 218 -22.93 -4.26 -0.27
C ASP A 218 -23.21 -2.83 -0.78
N GLU A 219 -22.91 -1.79 0.01
CA GLU A 219 -22.96 -0.38 -0.43
C GLU A 219 -21.81 -0.04 -1.38
N ILE A 220 -20.65 -0.68 -1.19
CA ILE A 220 -19.47 -0.49 -2.03
C ILE A 220 -19.64 -1.19 -3.38
N LYS A 221 -20.26 -2.38 -3.39
CA LYS A 221 -20.56 -3.10 -4.61
C LYS A 221 -21.44 -2.22 -5.49
N VAL A 222 -20.97 -1.97 -6.70
CA VAL A 222 -21.84 -1.37 -7.70
C VAL A 222 -22.90 -2.43 -8.03
N PRO A 223 -24.20 -2.12 -7.88
CA PRO A 223 -25.23 -3.06 -8.28
C PRO A 223 -24.98 -3.38 -9.75
N GLU A 224 -24.83 -4.67 -10.06
CA GLU A 224 -24.87 -5.14 -11.43
C GLU A 224 -26.17 -4.61 -12.01
N LYS A 225 -26.10 -3.61 -12.90
CA LYS A 225 -27.24 -3.35 -13.77
C LYS A 225 -27.45 -4.69 -14.47
N PRO A 226 -28.62 -5.34 -14.33
CA PRO A 226 -28.86 -6.56 -15.05
C PRO A 226 -28.58 -6.25 -16.51
N THR A 227 -27.55 -6.89 -17.04
CA THR A 227 -27.38 -6.96 -18.50
C THR A 227 -28.71 -7.52 -18.97
N PRO A 228 -29.49 -6.83 -19.83
CA PRO A 228 -30.69 -7.43 -20.37
C PRO A 228 -30.23 -8.57 -21.27
N ASN A 229 -30.01 -9.75 -20.69
CA ASN A 229 -30.00 -11.02 -21.39
C ASN A 229 -31.45 -11.27 -21.78
N GLY A 230 -31.86 -10.63 -22.86
CA GLY A 230 -33.25 -10.59 -23.29
C GLY A 230 -33.69 -9.22 -23.76
N ALA A 231 -32.87 -8.51 -24.54
CA ALA A 231 -33.50 -7.70 -25.57
C ALA A 231 -34.19 -8.69 -26.51
N LYS A 232 -35.52 -8.80 -26.42
CA LYS A 232 -36.31 -9.29 -27.55
C LYS A 232 -35.96 -8.34 -28.68
N ILE A 233 -35.14 -8.81 -29.63
CA ILE A 233 -34.96 -8.13 -30.89
C ILE A 233 -36.30 -8.27 -31.58
N ASP A 234 -37.07 -7.18 -31.63
CA ASP A 234 -38.23 -7.12 -32.49
C ASP A 234 -37.76 -7.47 -33.90
N VAL A 235 -38.46 -8.41 -34.52
CA VAL A 235 -38.06 -9.06 -35.78
C VAL A 235 -38.13 -8.08 -36.97
N ASP A 236 -38.67 -6.87 -36.77
CA ASP A 236 -38.56 -5.75 -37.70
C ASP A 236 -38.01 -4.53 -36.96
N THR A 237 -36.68 -4.39 -36.93
CA THR A 237 -36.03 -3.18 -36.40
C THR A 237 -35.46 -2.35 -37.52
N ASN A 238 -35.92 -1.10 -37.62
CA ASN A 238 -35.32 -0.08 -38.48
C ASN A 238 -33.98 0.45 -37.92
N GLU A 239 -33.36 -0.24 -36.96
CA GLU A 239 -32.12 0.17 -36.31
C GLU A 239 -31.00 -0.83 -36.64
N LEU A 240 -29.88 -0.32 -37.14
CA LEU A 240 -28.66 -1.11 -37.33
C LEU A 240 -27.73 -0.87 -36.15
N LYS A 241 -27.42 -1.94 -35.39
CA LYS A 241 -26.53 -1.87 -34.23
C LYS A 241 -25.52 -3.01 -34.21
N PHE A 242 -24.24 -2.66 -34.13
CA PHE A 242 -23.17 -3.66 -34.01
C PHE A 242 -21.95 -3.11 -33.26
N LYS A 243 -21.14 -4.04 -32.78
CA LYS A 243 -19.92 -3.78 -32.01
C LYS A 243 -18.76 -3.47 -32.94
N LEU A 244 -18.04 -2.38 -32.65
CA LEU A 244 -16.72 -2.09 -33.19
C LEU A 244 -15.67 -2.60 -32.20
N THR A 245 -14.89 -3.59 -32.62
CA THR A 245 -13.82 -4.18 -31.81
C THR A 245 -12.56 -3.33 -31.88
N ILE A 246 -11.78 -3.34 -30.81
CA ILE A 246 -10.45 -2.72 -30.78
C ILE A 246 -9.53 -3.44 -31.77
N ASN A 247 -8.75 -2.67 -32.50
CA ASN A 247 -7.70 -3.20 -33.36
C ASN A 247 -6.43 -3.48 -32.55
N ASP A 248 -6.34 -4.69 -31.98
CA ASP A 248 -5.17 -5.12 -31.19
C ASP A 248 -3.85 -5.20 -32.00
N ARG A 249 -3.90 -4.95 -33.32
CA ARG A 249 -2.75 -4.97 -34.24
C ARG A 249 -2.48 -3.61 -34.87
N GLN A 250 -2.82 -2.51 -34.18
CA GLN A 250 -2.52 -1.16 -34.64
C GLN A 250 -0.99 -0.94 -34.63
N HIS A 251 -0.35 -1.11 -35.79
CA HIS A 251 1.12 -0.98 -35.93
C HIS A 251 1.56 0.38 -36.49
N HIS A 252 0.62 1.23 -36.92
CA HIS A 252 0.90 2.56 -37.48
C HIS A 252 -0.08 3.60 -36.89
N PRO A 253 0.36 4.84 -36.61
CA PRO A 253 -0.50 5.89 -36.04
C PRO A 253 -1.72 6.24 -36.90
N ASP A 254 -1.63 6.05 -38.23
CA ASP A 254 -2.77 6.26 -39.16
C ASP A 254 -3.69 5.04 -39.29
N SER A 255 -3.43 3.94 -38.58
CA SER A 255 -4.32 2.77 -38.59
C SER A 255 -5.57 2.99 -37.73
N PRO A 256 -6.74 2.44 -38.10
CA PRO A 256 -7.95 2.59 -37.30
C PRO A 256 -7.81 1.98 -35.90
N GLU A 257 -8.23 2.73 -34.88
CA GLU A 257 -8.28 2.30 -33.47
C GLU A 257 -9.28 1.15 -33.27
N HIS A 258 -10.40 1.19 -34.00
CA HIS A 258 -11.39 0.12 -34.03
C HIS A 258 -11.46 -0.50 -35.42
N ALA A 259 -11.22 -1.82 -35.49
CA ALA A 259 -11.29 -2.59 -36.73
C ALA A 259 -11.73 -4.03 -36.45
N GLY A 260 -12.44 -4.61 -37.39
CA GLY A 260 -12.93 -5.98 -37.30
C GLY A 260 -13.84 -6.33 -38.48
N THR A 261 -14.35 -7.55 -38.47
CA THR A 261 -15.33 -8.03 -39.47
C THR A 261 -16.68 -8.24 -38.80
N VAL A 262 -17.77 -7.86 -39.49
CA VAL A 262 -19.15 -8.11 -39.05
C VAL A 262 -19.86 -8.98 -40.09
N THR A 263 -20.66 -9.94 -39.62
CA THR A 263 -21.48 -10.81 -40.47
C THR A 263 -22.95 -10.59 -40.12
N PHE A 264 -23.73 -10.13 -41.10
CA PHE A 264 -25.18 -10.04 -40.98
C PHE A 264 -25.82 -11.32 -41.50
N LYS A 265 -26.67 -11.94 -40.68
CA LYS A 265 -27.38 -13.18 -41.05
C LYS A 265 -28.57 -12.93 -41.98
N GLU A 266 -28.98 -11.67 -42.09
CA GLU A 266 -30.13 -11.20 -42.85
C GLU A 266 -29.71 -10.06 -43.76
N ARG A 267 -30.50 -9.80 -44.81
CA ARG A 267 -30.24 -8.72 -45.76
C ARG A 267 -30.42 -7.37 -45.05
N ILE A 268 -29.39 -6.54 -45.09
CA ILE A 268 -29.48 -5.14 -44.65
C ILE A 268 -29.75 -4.25 -45.87
N VAL A 269 -30.76 -3.38 -45.79
CA VAL A 269 -31.08 -2.39 -46.82
C VAL A 269 -30.97 -0.99 -46.19
N ILE A 270 -30.12 -0.14 -46.76
CA ILE A 270 -30.05 1.29 -46.43
C ILE A 270 -30.72 2.03 -47.58
N GLU A 271 -31.80 2.75 -47.30
CA GLU A 271 -32.65 3.33 -48.32
C GLU A 271 -32.11 4.66 -48.84
N PRO A 272 -32.09 4.89 -50.17
CA PRO A 272 -31.68 6.17 -50.73
C PRO A 272 -32.69 7.26 -50.37
N GLY A 273 -32.19 8.42 -49.92
CA GLY A 273 -33.01 9.57 -49.55
C GLY A 273 -33.52 9.57 -48.11
N VAL A 274 -33.29 8.51 -47.33
CA VAL A 274 -33.63 8.46 -45.91
C VAL A 274 -32.50 9.02 -45.06
N VAL A 275 -32.83 9.89 -44.11
CA VAL A 275 -31.87 10.47 -43.16
C VAL A 275 -31.74 9.57 -41.94
N TYR A 276 -30.52 9.14 -41.66
CA TYR A 276 -30.19 8.31 -40.50
C TYR A 276 -29.41 9.12 -39.46
N ILE A 277 -29.77 8.96 -38.19
CA ILE A 277 -28.94 9.39 -37.07
C ILE A 277 -28.02 8.22 -36.72
N PHE A 278 -26.74 8.52 -36.53
CA PHE A 278 -25.77 7.57 -36.01
C PHE A 278 -25.17 8.06 -34.70
N GLY A 279 -24.81 7.11 -33.83
CA GLY A 279 -24.17 7.40 -32.55
C GLY A 279 -23.16 6.31 -32.19
N LEU A 280 -22.06 6.74 -31.59
CA LEU A 280 -21.03 5.86 -31.05
C LEU A 280 -21.13 5.85 -29.53
N TRP A 281 -21.24 4.66 -28.95
CA TRP A 281 -21.37 4.49 -27.51
C TRP A 281 -20.18 3.72 -26.95
N ASN A 282 -19.44 4.34 -26.03
CA ASN A 282 -18.45 3.67 -25.22
C ASN A 282 -19.13 2.60 -24.34
N ARG A 283 -18.62 1.37 -24.39
CA ARG A 283 -19.03 0.27 -23.51
C ARG A 283 -17.80 -0.30 -22.80
N ALA A 284 -18.02 -1.19 -21.84
CA ALA A 284 -16.95 -1.83 -21.08
C ALA A 284 -15.89 -2.47 -21.99
N ASN A 285 -14.64 -2.48 -21.51
CA ASN A 285 -13.44 -2.96 -22.21
C ASN A 285 -13.11 -2.16 -23.48
N ASP A 286 -13.22 -0.84 -23.43
CA ASP A 286 -12.86 0.11 -24.51
C ASP A 286 -13.50 -0.23 -25.88
N ASN A 287 -14.64 -0.95 -25.88
CA ASN A 287 -15.35 -1.30 -27.11
C ASN A 287 -16.36 -0.21 -27.47
N LEU A 288 -16.46 0.11 -28.76
CA LEU A 288 -17.47 1.00 -29.29
C LEU A 288 -18.65 0.22 -29.85
N TYR A 289 -19.85 0.78 -29.72
CA TYR A 289 -21.02 0.32 -30.46
C TYR A 289 -21.47 1.41 -31.39
N LEU A 290 -21.61 1.07 -32.67
CA LEU A 290 -22.29 1.91 -33.64
C LEU A 290 -23.78 1.56 -33.60
N THR A 291 -24.60 2.58 -33.45
CA THR A 291 -26.05 2.52 -33.66
C THR A 291 -26.40 3.48 -34.79
N MET A 292 -27.26 3.06 -35.71
CA MET A 292 -27.78 3.88 -36.79
C MET A 292 -29.30 3.66 -36.94
N THR A 293 -30.08 4.73 -36.91
CA THR A 293 -31.55 4.70 -36.89
C THR A 293 -32.12 5.81 -37.78
N PRO A 294 -33.14 5.57 -38.63
CA PRO A 294 -33.85 6.60 -39.37
C PRO A 294 -34.40 7.69 -38.44
N LEU A 295 -34.26 8.95 -38.85
CA LEU A 295 -34.73 10.11 -38.11
C LEU A 295 -36.25 10.03 -37.83
N GLU A 296 -37.04 9.53 -38.77
CA GLU A 296 -38.49 9.37 -38.66
C GLU A 296 -38.92 8.50 -37.47
N ASN A 297 -38.06 7.57 -37.01
CA ASN A 297 -38.36 6.74 -35.84
C ASN A 297 -38.21 7.50 -34.51
N LEU A 298 -37.52 8.63 -34.50
CA LEU A 298 -37.38 9.51 -33.33
C LEU A 298 -38.53 10.52 -33.22
N GLU A 299 -39.21 10.85 -34.32
CA GLU A 299 -40.32 11.82 -34.35
C GLU A 299 -41.64 11.31 -33.72
N LYS A 300 -41.67 10.08 -33.20
CA LYS A 300 -42.86 9.50 -32.51
C LYS A 300 -43.05 10.00 -31.06
N THR A 301 -42.64 11.22 -30.73
CA THR A 301 -43.05 11.87 -29.47
C THR A 301 -44.40 12.59 -29.67
N PRO A 302 -45.33 12.55 -28.70
CA PRO A 302 -46.65 13.16 -28.87
C PRO A 302 -46.54 14.66 -29.12
N ILE A 303 -47.13 15.12 -30.23
CA ILE A 303 -47.21 16.54 -30.56
C ILE A 303 -48.40 17.13 -29.80
N THR A 304 -48.14 18.05 -28.88
CA THR A 304 -49.19 18.82 -28.20
C THR A 304 -49.64 19.98 -29.09
N LYS A 305 -50.96 20.09 -29.32
CA LYS A 305 -51.57 21.18 -30.08
C LYS A 305 -52.47 22.01 -29.15
N ARG A 306 -52.51 23.33 -29.34
CA ARG A 306 -53.42 24.22 -28.58
C ARG A 306 -54.87 23.86 -28.90
N ILE A 307 -55.78 23.94 -27.93
CA ILE A 307 -57.22 23.63 -28.14
C ILE A 307 -57.76 24.45 -29.33
N ASN A 308 -57.42 25.74 -29.39
CA ASN A 308 -57.86 26.70 -30.42
C ASN A 308 -57.35 26.39 -31.85
N SER A 309 -56.45 25.40 -32.00
CA SER A 309 -55.98 24.93 -33.30
C SER A 309 -56.79 23.76 -33.87
N HIS A 310 -57.82 23.29 -33.15
CA HIS A 310 -58.75 22.26 -33.60
C HIS A 310 -60.02 22.86 -34.22
N PRO A 311 -60.85 22.11 -34.97
CA PRO A 311 -62.12 22.62 -35.48
C PRO A 311 -63.04 23.14 -34.36
N ILE A 312 -63.84 24.17 -34.65
CA ILE A 312 -64.69 24.86 -33.66
C ILE A 312 -65.58 23.88 -32.88
N SER A 313 -66.19 22.90 -33.55
CA SER A 313 -67.02 21.87 -32.90
C SER A 313 -66.27 21.05 -31.84
N LEU A 314 -64.97 20.80 -32.07
CA LEU A 314 -64.11 20.11 -31.12
C LEU A 314 -63.71 21.02 -29.96
N GLN A 315 -63.46 22.31 -30.24
CA GLN A 315 -63.18 23.31 -29.21
C GLN A 315 -64.36 23.47 -28.26
N GLU A 316 -65.57 23.55 -28.80
CA GLU A 316 -66.82 23.65 -28.04
C GLU A 316 -67.06 22.39 -27.21
N GLY A 317 -66.88 21.20 -27.79
CA GLY A 317 -67.00 19.95 -27.05
C GLY A 317 -65.98 19.82 -25.90
N ILE A 318 -64.74 20.26 -26.11
CA ILE A 318 -63.71 20.31 -25.06
C ILE A 318 -64.07 21.34 -23.99
N ALA A 319 -64.54 22.53 -24.38
CA ALA A 319 -64.96 23.56 -23.44
C ALA A 319 -66.15 23.11 -22.59
N ASP A 320 -67.15 22.48 -23.19
CA ASP A 320 -68.31 21.91 -22.49
C ASP A 320 -67.91 20.80 -21.52
N PHE A 321 -67.00 19.91 -21.93
CA PHE A 321 -66.46 18.87 -21.07
C PHE A 321 -65.73 19.46 -19.84
N LEU A 322 -64.85 20.45 -20.05
CA LEU A 322 -64.12 21.12 -18.98
C LEU A 322 -65.06 21.94 -18.07
N ASN A 323 -66.07 22.60 -18.63
CA ASN A 323 -67.07 23.35 -17.88
C ASN A 323 -67.99 22.43 -17.04
N ARG A 324 -68.25 21.21 -17.49
CA ARG A 324 -68.95 20.18 -16.70
C ARG A 324 -68.08 19.68 -15.56
N LEU A 325 -66.81 19.41 -15.82
CA LEU A 325 -65.84 19.05 -14.77
C LEU A 325 -65.75 20.10 -13.66
N GLY A 326 -65.93 21.39 -13.97
CA GLY A 326 -65.94 22.46 -12.96
C GLY A 326 -67.27 22.67 -12.23
N LYS A 327 -68.37 22.00 -12.63
CA LYS A 327 -69.69 22.10 -12.00
C LYS A 327 -70.03 20.95 -11.06
N ASP A 328 -69.29 19.84 -11.17
CA ASP A 328 -69.43 18.67 -10.30
C ASP A 328 -68.41 18.67 -9.14
N PHE A 329 -67.83 19.84 -8.82
CA PHE A 329 -67.00 20.11 -7.64
C PHE A 329 -67.51 21.29 -6.83
#